data_AF-A0A941M9G1-F1
#
_entry.id   AF-A0A941M9G1-F1
#
_cell.length_a   1.000
_cell.length_b   1.000
_cell.length_c   1.000
_cell.angle_alpha   90.00
_cell.angle_beta   90.00
_cell.angle_gamma   90.00
#
_symmetry.space_group_name_H-M   'P 1'
#
loop_
_entity.id
_entity.type
_entity.pdbx_description
1 polymer ?
#
loop_
_entity_poly.entity_id
_entity_poly.type
_entity_poly.pdbx_seq_one_letter_code
_entity_poly.pdbx_strand_id
1 'polypeptide(L)'
;MAEDNQGQPITSQQADSQLDPAFVNAVNEYLAVADAQTQKVGPNGPSLALQFAAARFNAHHFLMAVKPMYAAQERQSFLDSATAVFRKMLNQHLDGIGEERGIDVGDSELTAEYAAAGVMVGRMKDAATQTPAEGYVAAAQAAPPANQA
;
A
#
# COMPACT_ATOMS: atom_id res chain seq x y z
N MET A 1 -19.04 -12.10 -18.22
CA MET A 1 -18.30 -12.85 -17.18
C MET A 1 -17.12 -11.96 -16.83
N ALA A 2 -17.27 -11.11 -15.81
CA ALA A 2 -16.14 -10.36 -15.28
C ALA A 2 -15.40 -11.36 -14.37
N GLU A 3 -14.20 -11.75 -14.76
CA GLU A 3 -13.31 -12.47 -13.86
C GLU A 3 -13.04 -11.54 -12.68
N ASP A 4 -13.49 -11.96 -11.50
CA ASP A 4 -13.15 -11.37 -10.21
C ASP A 4 -11.62 -11.35 -10.10
N ASN A 5 -11.01 -10.23 -10.49
CA ASN A 5 -9.60 -9.97 -10.26
C ASN A 5 -9.45 -9.59 -8.78
N GLN A 6 -9.65 -10.57 -7.89
CA GLN A 6 -9.31 -10.50 -6.48
C GLN A 6 -7.79 -10.47 -6.39
N GLY A 7 -7.23 -9.26 -6.60
CA GLY A 7 -5.81 -9.00 -6.49
C GLY A 7 -5.32 -9.40 -5.10
N GLN A 8 -4.54 -10.48 -5.06
CA GLN A 8 -3.75 -10.92 -3.91
C GLN A 8 -2.99 -9.72 -3.34
N PRO A 9 -2.83 -9.63 -2.01
CA PRO A 9 -1.99 -8.60 -1.44
C PRO A 9 -0.55 -8.81 -1.90
N ILE A 10 -0.05 -7.85 -2.64
CA ILE A 10 1.28 -7.86 -3.22
C ILE A 10 2.15 -6.90 -2.41
N THR A 11 3.27 -7.40 -1.87
CA THR A 11 4.34 -6.56 -1.30
C THR A 11 5.09 -5.85 -2.45
N SER A 12 5.65 -4.66 -2.22
CA SER A 12 6.41 -3.88 -3.24
C SER A 12 7.39 -4.75 -4.03
N GLN A 13 8.06 -5.68 -3.35
CA GLN A 13 9.05 -6.59 -3.91
C GLN A 13 8.47 -7.80 -4.67
N GLN A 14 7.24 -8.23 -4.36
CA GLN A 14 6.53 -9.28 -5.12
C GLN A 14 5.71 -8.71 -6.30
N ALA A 15 5.41 -7.40 -6.30
CA ALA A 15 4.67 -6.73 -7.37
C ALA A 15 5.39 -6.82 -8.71
N ASP A 16 6.67 -6.48 -8.72
CA ASP A 16 7.45 -6.45 -9.95
C ASP A 16 7.62 -7.83 -10.59
N SER A 17 7.44 -8.91 -9.82
CA SER A 17 7.56 -10.28 -10.33
C SER A 17 6.27 -10.84 -10.95
N GLN A 18 5.11 -10.22 -10.66
CA GLN A 18 3.79 -10.69 -11.10
C GLN A 18 3.09 -9.72 -12.07
N LEU A 19 3.59 -8.50 -12.20
CA LEU A 19 3.06 -7.50 -13.12
C LEU A 19 3.61 -7.70 -14.53
N ASP A 20 2.78 -7.39 -15.54
CA ASP A 20 3.20 -7.38 -16.94
C ASP A 20 4.44 -6.47 -17.09
N PRO A 21 5.57 -6.96 -17.65
CA PRO A 21 6.75 -6.14 -17.87
C PRO A 21 6.48 -4.86 -18.64
N ALA A 22 5.52 -4.86 -19.59
CA ALA A 22 5.13 -3.66 -20.31
C ALA A 22 4.47 -2.63 -19.39
N PHE A 23 3.65 -3.08 -18.45
CA PHE A 23 3.05 -2.23 -17.43
C PHE A 23 4.11 -1.64 -16.50
N VAL A 24 5.05 -2.46 -16.01
CA VAL A 24 6.15 -2.00 -15.15
C VAL A 24 7.01 -0.95 -15.87
N ASN A 25 7.32 -1.17 -17.15
CA ASN A 25 8.04 -0.19 -17.96
C ASN A 25 7.28 1.15 -18.07
N ALA A 26 5.97 1.11 -18.34
CA ALA A 26 5.16 2.32 -18.41
C ALA A 26 5.13 3.09 -17.06
N VAL A 27 5.02 2.36 -15.94
CA VAL A 27 5.10 2.97 -14.59
C VAL A 27 6.45 3.67 -14.39
N ASN A 28 7.55 3.01 -14.75
CA ASN A 28 8.90 3.57 -14.63
C ASN A 28 9.09 4.83 -15.49
N GLU A 29 8.54 4.86 -16.70
CA GLU A 29 8.54 6.05 -17.55
C GLU A 29 7.79 7.22 -16.89
N TYR A 30 6.64 6.95 -16.27
CA TYR A 30 5.91 7.98 -15.53
C TYR A 30 6.67 8.49 -14.30
N LEU A 31 7.34 7.61 -13.57
CA LEU A 31 8.17 7.99 -12.43
C LEU A 31 9.36 8.86 -12.86
N ALA A 32 10.04 8.50 -13.95
CA ALA A 32 11.12 9.30 -14.49
C ALA A 32 10.68 10.72 -14.87
N VAL A 33 9.47 10.86 -15.44
CA VAL A 33 8.88 12.17 -15.71
C VAL A 33 8.59 12.92 -14.42
N ALA A 34 8.01 12.27 -13.41
CA ALA A 34 7.72 12.90 -12.12
C ALA A 34 9.00 13.40 -11.43
N ASP A 35 10.07 12.60 -11.43
CA ASP A 35 11.38 12.96 -10.87
C ASP A 35 12.00 14.17 -11.60
N ALA A 36 11.89 14.21 -12.92
CA ALA A 36 12.33 15.37 -13.70
C ALA A 36 11.53 16.65 -13.36
N GLN A 37 10.27 16.53 -12.96
CA GLN A 37 9.46 17.67 -12.51
C GLN A 37 9.80 18.10 -11.09
N THR A 38 10.24 17.20 -10.20
CA THR A 38 10.71 17.53 -8.84
C THR A 38 11.78 18.61 -8.83
N GLN A 39 12.68 18.60 -9.82
CA GLN A 39 13.70 19.63 -9.96
C GLN A 39 13.14 21.02 -10.33
N LYS A 40 11.92 21.09 -10.87
CA LYS A 40 11.30 22.32 -11.39
C LYS A 40 10.28 22.93 -10.45
N VAL A 41 9.46 22.10 -9.78
CA VAL A 41 8.36 22.57 -8.92
C VAL A 41 8.69 22.48 -7.42
N GLY A 42 9.94 22.11 -7.08
CA GLY A 42 10.39 21.91 -5.71
C GLY A 42 9.95 20.55 -5.13
N PRO A 43 10.31 20.21 -3.88
CA PRO A 43 10.07 18.88 -3.33
C PRO A 43 8.60 18.58 -2.97
N ASN A 44 7.78 19.61 -2.72
CA ASN A 44 6.39 19.44 -2.28
C ASN A 44 5.35 19.52 -3.42
N GLY A 45 5.74 20.07 -4.58
CA GLY A 45 4.89 20.19 -5.77
C GLY A 45 4.62 18.90 -6.58
N PRO A 46 5.55 17.92 -6.68
CA PRO A 46 5.46 16.82 -7.63
C PRO A 46 4.36 15.82 -7.30
N SER A 47 4.17 15.49 -6.02
CA SER A 47 3.12 14.56 -5.62
C SER A 47 1.73 15.11 -5.95
N LEU A 48 1.47 16.38 -5.64
CA LEU A 48 0.21 17.02 -6.00
C LEU A 48 0.05 17.17 -7.52
N ALA A 49 1.11 17.54 -8.22
CA ALA A 49 1.09 17.64 -9.68
C ALA A 49 0.79 16.28 -10.35
N LEU A 50 1.39 15.20 -9.84
CA LEU A 50 1.18 13.85 -10.35
C LEU A 50 -0.25 13.36 -10.06
N GLN A 51 -0.77 13.61 -8.86
CA GLN A 51 -2.17 13.31 -8.53
C GLN A 51 -3.14 14.08 -9.42
N PHE A 52 -2.88 15.37 -9.66
CA PHE A 52 -3.70 16.19 -10.54
C PHE A 52 -3.64 15.70 -12.00
N ALA A 53 -2.45 15.32 -12.48
CA ALA A 53 -2.27 14.74 -13.81
C ALA A 53 -3.02 13.40 -13.96
N ALA A 54 -2.90 12.51 -12.96
CA ALA A 54 -3.60 11.23 -12.93
C ALA A 54 -5.13 11.43 -12.93
N ALA A 55 -5.64 12.37 -12.14
CA ALA A 55 -7.08 12.70 -12.14
C ALA A 55 -7.57 13.17 -13.52
N ARG A 56 -6.80 14.01 -14.22
CA ARG A 56 -7.13 14.47 -15.58
C ARG A 56 -7.12 13.32 -16.59
N PHE A 57 -6.10 12.46 -16.53
CA PHE A 57 -5.97 11.30 -17.40
C PHE A 57 -7.15 10.32 -17.20
N ASN A 58 -7.45 10.00 -15.94
CA ASN A 58 -8.55 9.10 -15.58
C ASN A 58 -9.92 9.67 -15.96
N ALA A 59 -10.14 10.98 -15.78
CA ALA A 59 -11.37 11.63 -16.22
C ALA A 59 -11.56 11.56 -17.75
N HIS A 60 -10.48 11.74 -18.51
CA HIS A 60 -10.52 11.58 -19.96
C HIS A 60 -10.86 10.14 -20.35
N HIS A 61 -10.22 9.16 -19.72
CA HIS A 61 -10.47 7.75 -19.99
C HIS A 61 -11.93 7.35 -19.67
N PHE A 62 -12.48 7.82 -18.54
CA PHE A 62 -13.88 7.63 -18.18
C PHE A 62 -14.82 8.13 -19.29
N LEU A 63 -14.59 9.33 -19.81
CA LEU A 63 -15.44 9.91 -20.86
C LEU A 63 -15.29 9.20 -22.23
N MET A 64 -14.18 8.50 -22.46
CA MET A 64 -14.02 7.65 -23.66
C MET A 64 -14.70 6.29 -23.51
N ALA A 65 -14.72 5.73 -22.30
CA ALA A 65 -15.27 4.41 -22.03
C ALA A 65 -16.80 4.43 -21.86
N VAL A 66 -17.34 5.48 -21.25
CA VAL A 66 -18.76 5.58 -20.90
C VAL A 66 -19.55 6.28 -22.00
N LYS A 67 -20.73 5.73 -22.33
CA LYS A 67 -21.64 6.42 -23.26
C LYS A 67 -22.12 7.74 -22.64
N PRO A 68 -22.15 8.87 -23.37
CA PRO A 68 -22.46 10.18 -22.79
C PRO A 68 -23.76 10.25 -21.96
N MET A 69 -24.80 9.51 -22.36
CA MET A 69 -26.08 9.44 -21.64
C MET A 69 -26.02 8.77 -20.27
N TYR A 70 -25.02 7.92 -20.00
CA TYR A 70 -24.83 7.22 -18.72
C TYR A 70 -23.77 7.88 -17.84
N ALA A 71 -23.01 8.85 -18.36
CA ALA A 71 -21.90 9.47 -17.63
C ALA A 71 -22.29 10.05 -16.27
N ALA A 72 -23.49 10.64 -16.14
CA ALA A 72 -23.97 11.15 -14.86
C ALA A 72 -24.26 10.05 -13.84
N GLN A 73 -24.77 8.90 -14.30
CA GLN A 73 -25.15 7.76 -13.47
C GLN A 73 -23.92 6.96 -13.04
N GLU A 74 -22.93 6.82 -13.93
CA GLU A 74 -21.72 6.02 -13.68
C GLU A 74 -20.63 6.78 -12.90
N ARG A 75 -20.71 8.12 -12.84
CA ARG A 75 -19.69 8.97 -12.21
C ARG A 75 -19.34 8.52 -10.79
N GLN A 76 -20.34 8.28 -9.95
CA GLN A 76 -20.10 7.98 -8.54
C GLN A 76 -19.36 6.66 -8.39
N SER A 77 -19.85 5.60 -9.04
CA SER A 77 -19.21 4.28 -9.00
C SER A 77 -17.79 4.30 -9.55
N PHE A 78 -17.52 5.11 -10.58
CA PHE A 78 -16.17 5.30 -11.11
C PHE A 78 -15.24 5.95 -10.08
N LEU A 79 -15.70 7.02 -9.40
CA LEU A 79 -14.90 7.70 -8.38
C LEU A 79 -14.61 6.78 -7.20
N ASP A 80 -15.60 6.03 -6.75
CA ASP A 80 -15.45 5.10 -5.62
C ASP A 80 -14.44 4.00 -5.96
N SER A 81 -14.55 3.41 -7.16
CA SER A 81 -13.61 2.39 -7.64
C SER A 81 -12.18 2.95 -7.79
N ALA A 82 -12.01 4.07 -8.47
CA ALA A 82 -10.69 4.66 -8.72
C ALA A 82 -9.97 5.06 -7.42
N THR A 83 -10.71 5.61 -6.45
CA THR A 83 -10.14 6.02 -5.16
C THR A 83 -9.86 4.83 -4.25
N ALA A 84 -10.69 3.78 -4.27
CA ALA A 84 -10.43 2.54 -3.53
C ALA A 84 -9.15 1.85 -4.03
N VAL A 85 -8.98 1.74 -5.35
CA VAL A 85 -7.77 1.15 -5.95
C VAL A 85 -6.52 1.95 -5.56
N PHE A 86 -6.57 3.28 -5.68
CA PHE A 86 -5.46 4.13 -5.28
C PHE A 86 -5.12 4.00 -3.80
N ARG A 87 -6.13 4.00 -2.92
CA ARG A 87 -5.95 3.84 -1.47
C ARG A 87 -5.30 2.52 -1.11
N LYS A 88 -5.73 1.43 -1.75
CA LYS A 88 -5.12 0.10 -1.58
C LYS A 88 -3.65 0.09 -2.01
N MET A 89 -3.34 0.56 -3.22
CA MET A 89 -1.95 0.62 -3.71
C MET A 89 -1.06 1.50 -2.82
N LEU A 90 -1.59 2.64 -2.35
CA LEU A 90 -0.84 3.53 -1.46
C LEU A 90 -0.55 2.86 -0.11
N ASN A 91 -1.50 2.13 0.48
CA ASN A 91 -1.24 1.33 1.69
C ASN A 91 -0.12 0.31 1.43
N GLN A 92 -0.19 -0.46 0.34
CA GLN A 92 0.84 -1.44 -0.01
C GLN A 92 2.23 -0.82 -0.14
N HIS A 93 2.34 0.34 -0.78
CA HIS A 93 3.62 1.03 -0.92
C HIS A 93 4.12 1.62 0.40
N LEU A 94 3.24 2.16 1.25
CA LEU A 94 3.63 2.64 2.57
C LEU A 94 4.15 1.50 3.44
N ASP A 95 3.44 0.37 3.45
CA ASP A 95 3.83 -0.82 4.21
C ASP A 95 5.19 -1.37 3.72
N GLY A 96 5.35 -1.51 2.40
CA GLY A 96 6.58 -2.01 1.79
C GLY A 96 7.77 -1.08 2.00
N ILE A 97 7.63 0.21 1.70
CA ILE A 97 8.70 1.21 1.89
C ILE A 97 9.03 1.38 3.38
N GLY A 98 8.02 1.33 4.26
CA GLY A 98 8.19 1.34 5.70
C GLY A 98 9.04 0.17 6.18
N GLU A 99 8.70 -1.06 5.79
CA GLU A 99 9.48 -2.26 6.12
C GLU A 99 10.90 -2.20 5.57
N GLU A 100 11.07 -1.86 4.28
CA GLU A 100 12.38 -1.74 3.63
C GLU A 100 13.32 -0.74 4.34
N ARG A 101 12.75 0.31 4.93
CA ARG A 101 13.50 1.39 5.60
C ARG A 101 13.52 1.26 7.13
N GLY A 102 12.86 0.24 7.69
CA GLY A 102 12.70 0.08 9.15
C GLY A 102 11.93 1.24 9.80
N ILE A 103 10.98 1.85 9.10
CA ILE A 103 10.14 2.95 9.57
C ILE A 103 8.75 2.41 9.90
N ASP A 104 8.28 2.66 11.12
CA ASP A 104 6.88 2.40 11.50
C ASP A 104 5.96 3.43 10.83
N VAL A 105 5.12 2.95 9.92
CA VAL A 105 4.14 3.76 9.16
C VAL A 105 2.72 3.65 9.73
N GLY A 106 2.55 2.97 10.86
CA GLY A 106 1.24 2.76 11.51
C GLY A 106 0.58 1.44 11.10
N ASP A 107 -0.69 1.28 11.48
CA ASP A 107 -1.48 0.09 11.14
C ASP A 107 -1.97 0.18 9.69
N SER A 108 -1.75 -0.89 8.91
CA SER A 108 -2.23 -0.99 7.53
C SER A 108 -3.74 -1.29 7.52
N GLU A 109 -4.48 -0.60 6.66
CA GLU A 109 -5.89 -0.93 6.41
C GLU A 109 -6.06 -2.29 5.74
N LEU A 110 -4.99 -2.82 5.13
CA LEU A 110 -4.96 -4.12 4.45
C LEU A 110 -4.63 -5.28 5.39
N THR A 111 -4.55 -5.02 6.70
CA THR A 111 -4.24 -6.00 7.75
C THR A 111 -5.00 -7.32 7.60
N ALA A 112 -6.32 -7.24 7.43
CA ALA A 112 -7.15 -8.44 7.30
C ALA A 112 -6.90 -9.18 5.98
N GLU A 113 -6.62 -8.45 4.89
CA GLU A 113 -6.31 -9.02 3.58
C GLU A 113 -4.96 -9.75 3.61
N TYR A 114 -3.95 -9.15 4.25
CA TYR A 114 -2.64 -9.77 4.46
C TYR A 114 -2.76 -11.06 5.28
N ALA A 115 -3.49 -11.02 6.40
CA ALA A 115 -3.72 -12.20 7.23
C ALA A 115 -4.43 -13.32 6.46
N ALA A 116 -5.42 -12.98 5.63
CA ALA A 116 -6.13 -13.95 4.79
C ALA A 116 -5.23 -14.58 3.72
N ALA A 117 -4.23 -13.84 3.23
CA ALA A 117 -3.24 -14.31 2.26
C ALA A 117 -1.99 -14.94 2.90
N GLY A 118 -1.89 -14.97 4.24
CA GLY A 118 -0.70 -15.46 4.96
C GLY A 118 0.53 -14.58 4.79
N VAL A 119 0.37 -13.31 4.39
CA VAL A 119 1.45 -12.34 4.26
C VAL A 119 1.56 -11.53 5.55
N MET A 120 2.78 -11.30 6.03
CA MET A 120 3.04 -10.48 7.22
C MET A 120 3.87 -9.27 6.80
N VAL A 121 3.36 -8.06 7.02
CA VAL A 121 4.02 -6.80 6.63
C VAL A 121 4.10 -5.86 7.84
N GLY A 122 5.21 -5.14 7.99
CA GLY A 122 5.39 -4.14 9.06
C GLY A 122 5.26 -4.69 10.49
N ARG A 123 4.58 -3.95 11.39
CA ARG A 123 4.40 -4.31 12.82
C ARG A 123 3.80 -5.69 13.09
N MET A 124 3.15 -6.32 12.11
CA MET A 124 2.65 -7.69 12.26
C MET A 124 3.77 -8.73 12.41
N LYS A 125 4.90 -8.51 11.73
CA LYS A 125 6.09 -9.35 11.84
C LYS A 125 6.70 -9.24 13.24
N ASP A 126 6.69 -8.04 13.79
CA ASP A 126 7.14 -7.76 15.16
C ASP A 126 6.16 -8.28 16.22
N ALA A 127 4.85 -8.30 15.93
CA ALA A 127 3.86 -8.95 16.79
C ALA A 127 4.00 -10.48 16.81
N ALA A 128 4.53 -11.09 15.74
CA ALA A 128 4.84 -12.52 15.69
C ALA A 128 6.16 -12.89 16.41
N THR A 129 7.10 -11.94 16.55
CA THR A 129 8.35 -12.11 17.32
C THR A 129 8.26 -11.59 18.75
N GLN A 130 7.25 -10.77 19.08
CA GLN A 130 6.85 -10.48 20.45
C GLN A 130 6.08 -11.69 20.98
N THR A 131 6.79 -12.58 21.66
CA THR A 131 6.20 -13.54 22.59
C THR A 131 5.08 -12.86 23.36
N PRO A 132 3.86 -13.43 23.46
CA PRO A 132 2.78 -12.84 24.23
C PRO A 132 3.29 -12.43 25.61
N ALA A 133 2.87 -11.25 26.07
CA ALA A 133 3.31 -10.62 27.33
C ALA A 133 3.14 -11.51 28.59
N GLU A 134 2.56 -12.70 28.46
CA GLU A 134 2.50 -13.77 29.45
C GLU A 134 3.90 -14.30 29.86
N GLY A 135 4.93 -14.15 29.01
CA GLY A 135 6.29 -14.60 29.31
C GLY A 135 7.06 -13.77 30.35
N TYR A 136 6.69 -12.50 30.57
CA TYR A 136 7.39 -11.62 31.52
C TYR A 136 6.84 -11.69 32.95
N VAL A 137 5.63 -12.22 33.15
CA VAL A 137 5.00 -12.31 34.49
C VAL A 137 5.53 -13.53 35.28
N ALA A 138 6.03 -14.57 34.60
CA ALA A 138 6.60 -15.76 35.25
C ALA A 138 8.03 -15.51 35.82
N ALA A 139 8.79 -14.58 35.27
CA ALA A 139 10.13 -14.25 35.75
C ALA A 139 10.13 -13.31 36.97
N ALA A 140 9.02 -12.63 37.27
CA ALA A 140 8.89 -11.73 38.41
C ALA A 140 8.46 -12.43 39.72
N GLN A 141 8.18 -13.74 39.69
CA GLN A 141 7.77 -14.52 40.88
C GLN A 141 8.85 -15.49 41.39
N ALA A 142 10.03 -15.55 40.76
CA ALA A 142 11.16 -16.30 41.31
C ALA A 142 11.79 -15.47 42.44
N ALA A 143 11.50 -15.85 43.69
CA ALA A 143 12.10 -15.27 44.89
C ALA A 143 13.65 -15.29 44.81
N PRO A 144 14.35 -14.25 45.32
CA PRO A 144 15.80 -14.22 45.30
C PRO A 144 16.40 -15.34 46.17
N PRO A 145 17.55 -15.94 45.77
CA PRO A 145 18.20 -16.96 46.58
C PRO A 145 18.68 -16.35 47.91
N ALA A 146 18.38 -17.05 49.01
CA ALA A 146 18.87 -16.71 50.33
C ALA A 146 20.40 -16.75 50.37
N ASN A 147 21.03 -15.63 50.75
CA ASN A 147 22.45 -15.58 51.07
C ASN A 147 22.75 -16.57 52.21
N GLN A 148 23.56 -17.59 51.94
CA GLN A 148 24.24 -18.36 52.98
C GLN A 148 25.60 -17.73 53.23
N ALA A 149 25.80 -17.24 54.45
CA ALA A 149 27.09 -16.95 55.06
C ALA A 149 27.52 -18.16 55.90
#